data_AF-A0A420PVV9-F1
#
_entry.id   AF-A0A420PVV9-F1
#
_cell.length_a   1.000
_cell.length_b   1.000
_cell.length_c   1.000
_cell.angle_alpha   90.00
_cell.angle_beta   90.00
_cell.angle_gamma   90.00
#
_symmetry.space_group_name_H-M   'P 1'
#
loop_
_entity.id
_entity.type
_entity.pdbx_description
1 polymer ?
#
loop_
_entity_poly.entity_id
_entity_poly.type
_entity_poly.pdbx_seq_one_letter_code
_entity_poly.pdbx_strand_id
1 'polypeptide(L)' 'MSMINRIREDTEVWKCMRTKSDGTICPGATEPAQMLCGKCGLKRTVGAIANNEDGKKIGELKKVEDTGIEHWEFSDN' A
#
# COMPACT_ATOMS: atom_id res chain seq x y z
N MET A 1 -16.45 -9.44 -10.91
CA MET A 1 -15.28 -10.29 -10.62
C MET A 1 -14.22 -9.39 -10.03
N SER A 2 -13.90 -9.59 -8.75
CA SER A 2 -13.08 -8.67 -7.95
C SER A 2 -11.66 -8.61 -8.52
N MET A 3 -11.26 -7.44 -9.01
CA MET A 3 -9.87 -7.14 -9.36
C MET A 3 -9.06 -7.19 -8.07
N ILE A 4 -8.50 -8.36 -7.77
CA ILE A 4 -7.49 -8.49 -6.72
C ILE A 4 -6.26 -7.79 -7.29
N ASN A 5 -6.06 -6.52 -6.93
CA ASN A 5 -4.78 -5.85 -7.08
C ASN A 5 -3.81 -6.57 -6.13
N ARG A 6 -3.30 -7.73 -6.58
CA ARG A 6 -2.44 -8.62 -5.81
C ARG A 6 -1.11 -7.91 -5.58
N ILE A 7 -1.03 -7.21 -4.47
CA ILE A 7 0.24 -7.10 -3.75
C ILE A 7 0.77 -8.54 -3.55
N ARG A 8 2.10 -8.71 -3.61
CA ARG A 8 2.84 -9.95 -3.36
C ARG A 8 2.27 -10.72 -2.16
N GLU A 9 2.20 -12.06 -2.27
CA GLU A 9 1.47 -12.92 -1.33
C GLU A 9 2.00 -12.88 0.11
N ASP A 10 3.29 -12.58 0.32
CA ASP A 10 3.89 -12.37 1.64
C ASP A 10 3.61 -10.99 2.27
N THR A 11 2.79 -10.15 1.63
CA THR A 11 2.37 -8.88 2.23
C THR A 11 1.14 -9.07 3.11
N GLU A 12 1.32 -8.86 4.41
CA GLU A 12 0.23 -8.88 5.38
C GLU A 12 -0.51 -7.55 5.46
N VAL A 13 0.22 -6.43 5.35
CA VAL A 13 -0.37 -5.09 5.40
C VAL A 13 0.37 -4.11 4.50
N TRP A 14 -0.33 -3.12 3.98
CA TRP A 14 0.29 -1.94 3.38
C TRP A 14 0.09 -0.71 4.28
N LYS A 15 1.13 0.10 4.39
CA LYS A 15 1.11 1.39 5.08
C LYS A 15 0.71 2.49 4.12
N CYS A 16 -0.27 3.28 4.54
CA CYS A 16 -0.66 4.51 3.89
C CYS A 16 0.47 5.54 4.05
N MET A 17 0.92 6.11 2.95
CA MET A 17 1.99 7.12 2.96
C MET A 17 1.47 8.49 2.52
N ARG A 18 0.15 8.69 2.64
CA ARG A 18 -0.49 9.98 2.38
C ARG A 18 -0.16 10.97 3.48
N THR A 19 0.38 12.11 3.08
CA THR A 19 0.46 13.30 3.92
C THR A 19 -0.94 13.87 4.11
N LYS A 20 -1.32 14.06 5.36
CA LYS A 20 -2.54 14.78 5.76
C LYS A 20 -2.35 16.29 5.54
N SER A 21 -3.43 17.04 5.60
CA SER A 21 -3.42 18.51 5.52
C SER A 21 -2.52 19.18 6.56
N ASP A 22 -2.28 18.49 7.68
CA ASP A 22 -1.44 18.90 8.80
C ASP A 22 0.07 18.64 8.56
N GLY A 23 0.46 18.13 7.39
CA GLY A 23 1.86 17.78 7.07
C GLY A 23 2.32 16.43 7.66
N THR A 24 1.51 15.80 8.52
CA THR A 24 1.79 14.48 9.08
C THR A 24 1.40 13.35 8.12
N ILE A 25 2.22 12.31 8.08
CA ILE A 25 1.94 11.09 7.31
C ILE A 25 0.86 10.27 8.02
N CYS A 26 -0.09 9.73 7.27
CA CYS A 26 -1.11 8.85 7.83
C CYS A 26 -0.48 7.54 8.36
N PRO A 27 -0.54 7.22 9.66
CA PRO A 27 0.03 5.99 10.19
C PRO A 27 -0.94 4.79 9.99
N GLY A 28 -1.79 4.84 8.98
CA GLY A 28 -2.77 3.79 8.70
C GLY A 28 -2.09 2.60 8.05
N ALA A 29 -2.26 1.41 8.62
CA ALA A 29 -1.97 0.14 7.97
C ALA A 29 -3.30 -0.50 7.58
N THR A 30 -3.36 -1.14 6.42
CA THR A 30 -4.57 -1.81 5.95
C THR A 30 -4.19 -3.08 5.21
N GLU A 31 -5.12 -4.04 5.13
CA GLU A 31 -4.93 -5.30 4.43
C GLU A 31 -4.59 -5.08 2.94
N PRO A 32 -3.76 -5.94 2.34
CA PRO A 32 -3.32 -5.84 0.93
C PRO A 32 -4.49 -5.84 -0.06
N ALA A 33 -5.59 -6.51 0.27
CA ALA A 33 -6.79 -6.54 -0.56
C ALA A 33 -7.54 -5.20 -0.60
N GLN A 34 -7.36 -4.33 0.40
CA GLN A 34 -8.07 -3.06 0.52
C GLN A 34 -7.32 -1.94 -0.18
N MET A 35 -7.94 -1.32 -1.19
CA MET A 35 -7.37 -0.16 -1.87
C MET A 35 -7.50 1.14 -1.06
N LEU A 36 -8.44 1.20 -0.11
CA LEU A 36 -8.66 2.37 0.73
C LEU A 36 -8.00 2.16 2.07
N CYS A 37 -7.30 3.19 2.57
CA CYS A 37 -6.76 3.15 3.92
C CYS A 37 -7.91 3.16 4.93
N GLY A 38 -7.99 2.15 5.79
CA GLY A 38 -9.04 2.08 6.82
C GLY A 38 -9.02 3.24 7.82
N LYS A 39 -7.90 3.97 7.92
CA LYS A 39 -7.72 5.08 8.88
C LYS A 39 -8.07 6.46 8.32
N CYS A 40 -7.73 6.74 7.07
CA CYS A 40 -8.01 8.04 6.44
C CYS A 40 -9.01 7.98 5.28
N GLY A 41 -9.47 6.78 4.89
CA GLY A 41 -10.38 6.58 3.77
C GLY A 41 -9.80 6.90 2.40
N LEU A 42 -8.53 7.30 2.32
CA LEU A 42 -7.88 7.66 1.07
C LEU A 42 -7.41 6.43 0.31
N LYS A 43 -7.52 6.49 -1.02
CA LYS A 43 -6.99 5.47 -1.92
C LYS A 43 -5.48 5.35 -1.77
N ARG A 44 -5.00 4.12 -1.86
CA ARG A 44 -3.59 3.77 -1.94
C ARG A 44 -2.96 4.50 -3.13
N THR A 45 -1.79 5.11 -2.89
CA THR A 45 -1.06 5.88 -3.89
C THR A 45 0.39 5.46 -3.93
N VAL A 46 1.09 5.92 -4.98
CA VAL A 46 2.56 5.89 -5.06
C VAL A 46 3.18 6.35 -3.74
N GLY A 47 4.19 5.61 -3.29
CA GLY A 47 4.85 5.76 -2.00
C GLY A 47 4.32 4.83 -0.90
N ALA A 48 3.18 4.14 -1.10
CA ALA A 48 2.67 3.17 -0.13
C ALA A 48 3.70 2.04 0.11
N ILE A 49 3.82 1.57 1.36
CA ILE A 49 4.82 0.57 1.75
C ILE A 49 4.12 -0.76 2.01
N ALA A 50 4.61 -1.85 1.41
CA ALA A 50 4.18 -3.21 1.70
C ALA A 50 5.03 -3.78 2.84
N ASN A 51 4.36 -4.32 3.86
CA ASN A 51 4.95 -4.92 5.03
C ASN A 51 4.52 -6.39 5.17
N ASN A 52 5.46 -7.25 5.55
CA ASN A 52 5.17 -8.65 5.91
C ASN A 52 4.62 -8.77 7.34
N GLU A 53 4.38 -10.02 7.78
CA GLU A 53 3.91 -10.35 9.14
C GLU A 53 4.83 -9.81 10.25
N ASP A 54 6.14 -9.85 10.02
CA ASP A 54 7.17 -9.33 10.93
C ASP A 54 7.20 -7.78 10.99
N GLY A 55 6.36 -7.11 10.19
CA GLY A 55 6.32 -5.66 10.07
C GLY A 55 7.49 -5.06 9.29
N LYS A 56 8.30 -5.89 8.64
CA LYS A 56 9.39 -5.46 7.77
C LYS A 56 8.87 -4.99 6.42
N LYS A 57 9.44 -3.88 5.93
CA LYS A 57 9.20 -3.40 4.58
C LYS A 57 9.77 -4.42 3.59
N ILE A 58 8.89 -4.97 2.77
CA ILE A 58 9.21 -5.90 1.67
C ILE A 58 8.99 -5.28 0.30
N GLY A 59 8.26 -4.15 0.23
CA GLY A 59 8.07 -3.45 -1.03
C GLY A 59 7.52 -2.04 -0.89
N GLU A 60 7.46 -1.36 -2.02
CA GLU A 60 6.96 0.00 -2.15
C GLU A 60 6.22 0.19 -3.48
N LEU A 61 5.09 0.89 -3.44
CA LEU A 61 4.32 1.21 -4.63
C LEU A 61 5.00 2.35 -5.40
N LYS A 62 5.61 2.03 -6.54
CA LYS A 62 6.34 3.01 -7.37
C LYS A 62 5.47 3.75 -8.36
N LYS A 63 4.47 3.06 -8.91
CA LYS A 63 3.60 3.62 -9.94
C LYS A 63 2.20 3.05 -9.82
N VAL A 64 1.21 3.89 -10.10
CA VAL A 64 -0.18 3.46 -10.32
C VAL A 64 -0.59 3.99 -11.68
N GLU A 65 -1.02 3.12 -12.57
CA GLU A 65 -1.49 3.53 -13.89
C GLU A 65 -2.93 4.07 -13.82
N ASP A 66 -3.36 4.84 -14.82
CA ASP A 66 -4.73 5.36 -14.92
C ASP A 66 -5.79 4.25 -14.92
N THR A 67 -5.42 3.05 -15.39
CA THR A 67 -6.26 1.84 -15.36
C THR A 67 -6.45 1.27 -13.95
N GLY A 68 -5.71 1.76 -12.95
CA GLY A 68 -5.74 1.26 -11.58
C GLY A 68 -4.78 0.10 -11.31
N ILE A 69 -3.90 -0.22 -12.27
CA ILE A 69 -2.83 -1.22 -12.10
C ILE A 69 -1.73 -0.63 -11.21
N GLU A 70 -1.38 -1.36 -10.16
CA GLU A 70 -0.36 -0.96 -9.19
C GLU A 70 0.98 -1.67 -9.49
N HIS A 71 2.05 -0.90 -9.68
CA HIS A 71 3.41 -1.41 -9.88
C HIS A 71 4.20 -1.28 -8.58
N TRP A 72 4.32 -2.41 -7.90
CA TRP A 72 5.07 -2.55 -6.67
C TRP A 72 6.50 -2.98 -6.96
N GLU A 73 7.45 -2.31 -6.32
CA GLU A 73 8.85 -2.72 -6.29
C GLU A 73 9.09 -3.45 -4.97
N PHE A 74 9.34 -4.76 -5.05
CA PHE A 74 9.65 -5.58 -3.88
C PHE A 74 11.16 -5.75 -3.75
N SER A 75 11.67 -5.61 -2.54
CA SER A 75 13.05 -5.96 -2.20
C SER A 75 13.05 -7.39 -1.69
N ASP A 76 13.35 -8.33 -2.59
CA ASP A 76 13.74 -9.68 -2.19
C ASP A 76 15.12 -9.57 -1.52
N ASN A 77 15.23 -9.96 -0.26
CA ASN A 77 16.51 -10.04 0.44
C ASN A 77 16.89 -11.50 0.62
#